data_AF-A0A9E0KLY9-F1
#
_entry.id   AF-A0A9E0KLY9-F1
#
_cell.length_a   1.000
_cell.length_b   1.000
_cell.length_c   1.000
_cell.angle_alpha   90.00
_cell.angle_beta   90.00
_cell.angle_gamma   90.00
#
_symmetry.space_group_name_H-M   'P 1'
#
loop_
_entity.id
_entity.type
_entity.pdbx_description
1 polymer ?
#
loop_
_entity_poly.entity_id
_entity_poly.type
_entity_poly.pdbx_seq_one_letter_code
_entity_poly.pdbx_strand_id
1 'polypeptide(L)'
;MTMDAKPGYTTLFNRNYGIFSAAQQERIRRTRILIVGDSSVGETLAVLLARSGCGHFILIGQDAYEPADMNRQPCCLADVLGRSKVSVIAEVLKSINPEISVDVSRTLPPPVALDAWMSRADIVIPAVDDLAYSVLLFRAARQNGKTAVLCMPSGVMGWVSVFTPESRTLEDCFGIPDLDYEGLTDVVRTPEFKCAQYHYITTGGWRMDWYREYFRGERPLAQICAVAWLAASLAALETLKIVSGKRPFVCAPRCWSIQEAEVSLTRFSRLAEYHRKLGWLIFGGRRGRPLHRWTGLFWSRFFRYWQERQRRSE
;
A
#
# COMPACT_ATOMS: atom_id res chain seq x y z
N MET A 1 -43.32 -4.69 -18.62
CA MET A 1 -41.90 -4.51 -18.28
C MET A 1 -41.47 -5.73 -17.49
N THR A 2 -40.89 -6.72 -18.15
CA THR A 2 -40.27 -7.87 -17.49
C THR A 2 -39.08 -7.36 -16.67
N MET A 3 -39.06 -7.65 -15.37
CA MET A 3 -37.95 -7.33 -14.47
C MET A 3 -36.62 -7.76 -15.10
N ASP A 4 -35.77 -6.77 -15.35
CA ASP A 4 -34.52 -6.88 -16.10
C ASP A 4 -33.60 -7.97 -15.53
N ALA A 5 -33.26 -8.95 -16.37
CA ALA A 5 -32.19 -9.88 -16.05
C ALA A 5 -30.90 -9.06 -15.83
N LYS A 6 -30.21 -9.30 -14.71
CA LYS A 6 -28.93 -8.65 -14.42
C LYS A 6 -27.97 -8.87 -15.61
N PRO A 7 -27.22 -7.84 -16.04
CA PRO A 7 -26.31 -7.98 -17.17
C PRO A 7 -25.24 -9.03 -16.84
N GLY A 8 -25.03 -9.99 -17.76
CA GLY A 8 -24.00 -11.02 -17.59
C GLY A 8 -22.58 -10.46 -17.66
N TYR A 9 -21.61 -11.22 -17.14
CA TYR A 9 -20.21 -10.83 -17.06
C TYR A 9 -19.62 -10.27 -18.38
N THR A 10 -19.85 -10.94 -19.51
CA THR A 10 -19.31 -10.50 -20.82
C THR A 10 -19.85 -9.13 -21.24
N THR A 11 -21.11 -8.82 -20.91
CA THR A 11 -21.72 -7.52 -21.20
C THR A 11 -21.11 -6.43 -20.31
N LEU A 12 -20.95 -6.70 -19.00
CA LEU A 12 -20.36 -5.76 -18.05
C LEU A 12 -18.93 -5.34 -18.44
N PHE A 13 -18.11 -6.29 -18.89
CA PHE A 13 -16.68 -6.08 -19.15
C PHE A 13 -16.33 -6.05 -20.64
N ASN A 14 -17.30 -5.80 -21.53
CA ASN A 14 -17.10 -5.82 -22.98
C ASN A 14 -15.91 -4.95 -23.44
N ARG A 15 -15.75 -3.76 -22.85
CA ARG A 15 -14.65 -2.84 -23.19
C ARG A 15 -13.25 -3.41 -22.89
N ASN A 16 -13.14 -4.36 -21.96
CA ASN A 16 -11.86 -4.99 -21.63
C ASN A 16 -11.37 -5.89 -22.76
N TYR A 17 -12.25 -6.42 -23.60
CA TYR A 17 -11.89 -7.32 -24.69
C TYR A 17 -11.12 -6.63 -25.84
N GLY A 18 -11.14 -5.29 -25.89
CA GLY A 18 -10.26 -4.53 -26.77
C GLY A 18 -8.78 -4.55 -26.34
N ILE A 19 -8.52 -4.96 -25.09
CA ILE A 19 -7.17 -5.06 -24.51
C ILE A 19 -6.83 -6.52 -24.23
N PHE A 20 -7.73 -7.30 -23.65
CA PHE A 20 -7.50 -8.69 -23.23
C PHE A 20 -8.25 -9.68 -24.12
N SER A 21 -7.60 -10.79 -24.48
CA SER A 21 -8.32 -11.90 -25.12
C SER A 21 -9.36 -12.50 -24.17
N ALA A 22 -10.33 -13.27 -24.69
CA ALA A 22 -11.31 -13.94 -23.84
C ALA A 22 -10.65 -14.87 -22.80
N ALA A 23 -9.58 -15.58 -23.18
CA ALA A 23 -8.81 -16.40 -22.25
C ALA A 23 -8.11 -15.56 -21.16
N GLN A 24 -7.59 -14.38 -21.51
CA GLN A 24 -6.98 -13.46 -20.54
C GLN A 24 -8.03 -12.87 -19.59
N GLN A 25 -9.21 -12.49 -20.11
CA GLN A 25 -10.31 -11.98 -19.29
C GLN A 25 -10.88 -13.06 -18.36
N GLU A 26 -10.90 -14.32 -18.79
CA GLU A 26 -11.30 -15.43 -17.92
C GLU A 26 -10.26 -15.69 -16.82
N ARG A 27 -8.96 -15.53 -17.11
CA ARG A 27 -7.92 -15.56 -16.06
C ARG A 27 -8.12 -14.43 -15.05
N ILE A 28 -8.37 -13.20 -15.52
CA ILE A 28 -8.70 -12.05 -14.66
C ILE A 28 -9.91 -12.41 -13.78
N ARG A 29 -10.97 -12.95 -14.38
CA ARG A 29 -12.20 -13.35 -13.68
C ARG A 29 -11.94 -14.32 -12.54
N ARG A 30 -11.18 -15.39 -12.79
CA ARG A 30 -10.94 -16.50 -11.85
C ARG A 30 -9.89 -16.23 -10.78
N THR A 31 -9.06 -15.21 -10.96
CA THR A 31 -7.98 -14.91 -10.01
C THR A 31 -8.54 -14.53 -8.65
N ARG A 32 -8.02 -15.16 -7.59
CA ARG A 32 -8.33 -14.84 -6.19
C ARG A 32 -7.36 -13.81 -5.65
N ILE A 33 -7.87 -12.63 -5.33
CA ILE A 33 -7.09 -11.50 -4.83
C ILE A 33 -7.27 -11.42 -3.31
N LEU A 34 -6.16 -11.51 -2.57
CA LEU A 34 -6.15 -11.26 -1.13
C LEU A 34 -5.70 -9.82 -0.88
N ILE A 35 -6.56 -9.03 -0.26
CA ILE A 35 -6.25 -7.67 0.20
C ILE A 35 -6.27 -7.69 1.73
N VAL A 36 -5.13 -7.37 2.33
CA VAL A 36 -4.99 -7.33 3.79
C VAL A 36 -4.74 -5.90 4.24
N GLY A 37 -5.68 -5.37 5.01
CA GLY A 37 -5.79 -3.97 5.40
C GLY A 37 -6.90 -3.25 4.64
N ASP A 38 -7.44 -2.22 5.30
CA ASP A 38 -8.57 -1.38 4.91
C ASP A 38 -8.16 0.10 4.82
N SER A 39 -6.93 0.32 4.35
CA SER A 39 -6.47 1.63 3.90
C SER A 39 -7.16 2.04 2.59
N SER A 40 -7.11 3.35 2.31
CA SER A 40 -7.53 3.94 1.03
C SER A 40 -6.99 3.20 -0.19
N VAL A 41 -5.75 2.71 -0.09
CA VAL A 41 -5.08 1.96 -1.16
C VAL A 41 -5.80 0.64 -1.43
N GLY A 42 -5.98 -0.19 -0.41
CA GLY A 42 -6.59 -1.52 -0.56
C GLY A 42 -8.01 -1.44 -1.12
N GLU A 43 -8.79 -0.50 -0.61
CA GLU A 43 -10.14 -0.22 -1.08
C GLU A 43 -10.19 0.27 -2.54
N THR A 44 -9.36 1.25 -2.88
CA THR A 44 -9.33 1.81 -4.24
C THR A 44 -8.89 0.73 -5.24
N LEU A 45 -7.89 -0.08 -4.89
CA LEU A 45 -7.49 -1.22 -5.71
C LEU A 45 -8.62 -2.25 -5.85
N ALA A 46 -9.35 -2.57 -4.78
CA ALA A 46 -10.47 -3.50 -4.84
C ALA A 46 -11.54 -3.04 -5.85
N VAL A 47 -11.92 -1.76 -5.79
CA VAL A 47 -12.89 -1.15 -6.71
C VAL A 47 -12.38 -1.17 -8.15
N LEU A 48 -11.14 -0.75 -8.38
CA LEU A 48 -10.54 -0.75 -9.72
C LEU A 48 -10.46 -2.15 -10.33
N LEU A 49 -10.05 -3.15 -9.54
CA LEU A 49 -9.92 -4.54 -9.98
C LEU A 49 -11.27 -5.19 -10.23
N ALA A 50 -12.28 -4.93 -9.40
CA ALA A 50 -13.65 -5.41 -9.62
C ALA A 50 -14.24 -4.78 -10.90
N ARG A 51 -14.04 -3.47 -11.12
CA ARG A 51 -14.43 -2.79 -12.37
C ARG A 51 -13.66 -3.28 -13.61
N SER A 52 -12.54 -3.96 -13.40
CA SER A 52 -11.74 -4.58 -14.46
C SER A 52 -12.08 -6.06 -14.70
N GLY A 53 -13.08 -6.59 -13.99
CA GLY A 53 -13.58 -7.96 -14.15
C GLY A 53 -12.97 -8.99 -13.21
N CYS A 54 -12.17 -8.60 -12.22
CA CYS A 54 -11.75 -9.56 -11.21
C CYS A 54 -12.98 -10.08 -10.44
N GLY A 55 -13.10 -11.40 -10.29
CA GLY A 55 -14.31 -12.04 -9.77
C GLY A 55 -14.22 -12.56 -8.34
N HIS A 56 -13.03 -12.67 -7.76
CA HIS A 56 -12.83 -13.28 -6.44
C HIS A 56 -11.92 -12.45 -5.55
N PHE A 57 -12.46 -11.99 -4.41
CA PHE A 57 -11.76 -11.19 -3.42
C PHE A 57 -11.81 -11.85 -2.04
N ILE A 58 -10.71 -11.75 -1.31
CA ILE A 58 -10.63 -12.00 0.12
C ILE A 58 -10.19 -10.68 0.75
N LEU A 59 -11.07 -10.06 1.52
CA LEU A 59 -10.84 -8.77 2.16
C LEU A 59 -10.66 -8.98 3.66
N ILE A 60 -9.52 -8.55 4.19
CA ILE A 60 -9.21 -8.62 5.62
C ILE A 60 -8.97 -7.21 6.12
N GLY A 61 -9.69 -6.78 7.15
CA GLY A 61 -9.54 -5.45 7.76
C GLY A 61 -10.35 -5.41 9.04
N GLN A 62 -10.02 -4.53 9.97
CA GLN A 62 -10.60 -4.53 11.32
C GLN A 62 -11.23 -3.20 11.71
N ASP A 63 -11.10 -2.19 10.86
CA ASP A 63 -11.52 -0.83 11.18
C ASP A 63 -12.95 -0.56 10.68
N ALA A 64 -13.53 0.50 11.23
CA ALA A 64 -14.77 1.10 10.76
C ALA A 64 -14.48 2.46 10.11
N TYR A 65 -15.36 2.92 9.23
CA TYR A 65 -15.18 4.24 8.62
C TYR A 65 -15.30 5.38 9.62
N GLU A 66 -14.35 6.29 9.56
CA GLU A 66 -14.34 7.55 10.29
C GLU A 66 -14.51 8.73 9.33
N PRO A 67 -14.98 9.90 9.81
CA PRO A 67 -15.12 11.09 8.95
C PRO A 67 -13.84 11.45 8.18
N ALA A 68 -12.68 11.23 8.77
CA ALA A 68 -11.38 11.50 8.15
C ALA A 68 -11.10 10.59 6.93
N ASP A 69 -11.77 9.44 6.78
CA ASP A 69 -11.62 8.55 5.63
C ASP A 69 -12.28 9.09 4.36
N MET A 70 -13.30 9.95 4.49
CA MET A 70 -14.02 10.55 3.36
C MET A 70 -13.12 11.36 2.43
N ASN A 71 -11.94 11.80 2.90
CA ASN A 71 -11.03 12.60 2.09
C ASN A 71 -10.32 11.79 0.98
N ARG A 72 -10.33 10.44 1.03
CA ARG A 72 -9.52 9.58 0.15
C ARG A 72 -10.02 8.14 -0.03
N GLN A 73 -10.96 7.64 0.77
CA GLN A 73 -11.49 6.28 0.66
C GLN A 73 -12.78 6.30 -0.20
N PRO A 74 -12.79 5.74 -1.44
CA PRO A 74 -13.89 5.91 -2.39
C PRO A 74 -15.27 5.35 -1.97
N CYS A 75 -15.31 4.40 -1.05
CA CYS A 75 -16.49 3.74 -0.49
C CYS A 75 -16.91 4.38 0.84
N CYS A 76 -16.11 5.28 1.42
CA CYS A 76 -16.45 6.04 2.62
C CYS A 76 -17.37 7.21 2.26
N LEU A 77 -18.66 6.94 2.13
CA LEU A 77 -19.72 7.93 1.98
C LEU A 77 -20.36 8.29 3.33
N ALA A 78 -21.13 9.37 3.38
CA ALA A 78 -21.68 9.90 4.64
C ALA A 78 -22.58 8.91 5.39
N ASP A 79 -23.28 8.03 4.66
CA ASP A 79 -24.22 7.04 5.18
C ASP A 79 -23.54 5.78 5.75
N VAL A 80 -22.22 5.63 5.57
CA VAL A 80 -21.49 4.43 6.00
C VAL A 80 -20.55 4.63 7.18
N LEU A 81 -20.51 5.83 7.76
CA LEU A 81 -19.70 6.13 8.94
C LEU A 81 -20.03 5.17 10.10
N GLY A 82 -19.00 4.67 10.79
CA GLY A 82 -19.12 3.70 11.87
C GLY A 82 -19.35 2.26 11.43
N ARG A 83 -19.54 1.99 10.12
CA ARG A 83 -19.65 0.62 9.58
C ARG A 83 -18.26 0.05 9.28
N SER A 84 -18.13 -1.27 9.39
CA SER A 84 -16.90 -2.00 9.02
C SER A 84 -16.49 -1.71 7.57
N LYS A 85 -15.24 -1.24 7.38
CA LYS A 85 -14.71 -0.85 6.06
C LYS A 85 -14.82 -2.00 5.07
N VAL A 86 -14.23 -3.16 5.40
CA VAL A 86 -14.25 -4.35 4.52
C VAL A 86 -15.65 -4.88 4.20
N SER A 87 -16.63 -4.67 5.08
CA SER A 87 -18.01 -5.07 4.82
C SER A 87 -18.66 -4.16 3.76
N VAL A 88 -18.48 -2.84 3.90
CA VAL A 88 -18.98 -1.86 2.92
C VAL A 88 -18.26 -2.03 1.58
N ILE A 89 -16.95 -2.24 1.59
CA ILE A 89 -16.19 -2.53 0.36
C ILE A 89 -16.82 -3.73 -0.36
N ALA A 90 -17.08 -4.83 0.35
CA ALA A 90 -17.72 -6.01 -0.23
C ALA A 90 -19.11 -5.73 -0.84
N GLU A 91 -19.92 -4.88 -0.22
CA GLU A 91 -21.21 -4.43 -0.76
C GLU A 91 -21.04 -3.61 -2.05
N VAL A 92 -20.06 -2.71 -2.08
CA VAL A 92 -19.72 -1.92 -3.27
C VAL A 92 -19.23 -2.83 -4.40
N LEU A 93 -18.36 -3.80 -4.11
CA LEU A 93 -17.88 -4.76 -5.12
C LEU A 93 -19.05 -5.57 -5.72
N LYS A 94 -19.98 -6.05 -4.88
CA LYS A 94 -21.19 -6.76 -5.33
C LYS A 94 -22.14 -5.89 -6.14
N SER A 95 -22.16 -4.59 -5.86
CA SER A 95 -22.93 -3.61 -6.65
C SER A 95 -22.28 -3.35 -8.02
N ILE A 96 -20.95 -3.42 -8.10
CA ILE A 96 -20.20 -3.30 -9.37
C ILE A 96 -20.40 -4.54 -10.25
N ASN A 97 -20.30 -5.73 -9.66
CA ASN A 97 -20.43 -7.01 -10.35
C ASN A 97 -21.26 -7.98 -9.50
N PRO A 98 -22.54 -8.21 -9.81
CA PRO A 98 -23.40 -9.09 -9.02
C PRO A 98 -22.95 -10.57 -8.95
N GLU A 99 -22.07 -11.01 -9.85
CA GLU A 99 -21.50 -12.36 -9.86
C GLU A 99 -20.19 -12.48 -9.06
N ILE A 100 -19.71 -11.38 -8.45
CA ILE A 100 -18.45 -11.36 -7.70
C ILE A 100 -18.56 -12.15 -6.39
N SER A 101 -17.52 -12.91 -6.07
CA SER A 101 -17.35 -13.59 -4.78
C SER A 101 -16.45 -12.76 -3.89
N VAL A 102 -16.91 -12.43 -2.68
CA VAL A 102 -16.14 -11.67 -1.70
C VAL A 102 -16.22 -12.33 -0.34
N ASP A 103 -15.08 -12.85 0.12
CA ASP A 103 -14.89 -13.33 1.49
C ASP A 103 -14.39 -12.17 2.36
N VAL A 104 -14.96 -12.01 3.55
CA VAL A 104 -14.59 -10.91 4.46
C VAL A 104 -14.14 -11.48 5.81
N SER A 105 -12.99 -11.00 6.30
CA SER A 105 -12.55 -11.16 7.69
C SER A 105 -12.47 -9.79 8.35
N ARG A 106 -13.18 -9.61 9.47
CA ARG A 106 -13.20 -8.35 10.24
C ARG A 106 -12.09 -8.26 11.29
N THR A 107 -11.06 -9.08 11.16
CA THR A 107 -9.96 -9.20 12.12
C THR A 107 -8.69 -9.51 11.36
N LEU A 108 -7.62 -8.78 11.68
CA LEU A 108 -6.29 -9.09 11.14
C LEU A 108 -5.81 -10.42 11.73
N PRO A 109 -5.36 -11.37 10.90
CA PRO A 109 -4.84 -12.64 11.40
C PRO A 109 -3.53 -12.41 12.17
N PRO A 110 -3.25 -13.20 13.22
CA PRO A 110 -1.92 -13.19 13.81
C PRO A 110 -0.88 -13.70 12.79
N PRO A 111 0.41 -13.33 12.92
CA PRO A 111 1.45 -13.72 11.98
C PRO A 111 1.49 -15.23 11.68
N VAL A 112 1.27 -16.08 12.68
CA VAL A 112 1.24 -17.54 12.57
C VAL A 112 0.14 -18.07 11.64
N ALA A 113 -0.92 -17.29 11.41
CA ALA A 113 -2.05 -17.68 10.57
C ALA A 113 -1.91 -17.20 9.11
N LEU A 114 -0.87 -16.43 8.77
CA LEU A 114 -0.74 -15.82 7.44
C LEU A 114 -0.64 -16.86 6.32
N ASP A 115 0.08 -17.97 6.52
CA ASP A 115 0.25 -19.01 5.50
C ASP A 115 -1.08 -19.60 5.03
N ALA A 116 -2.01 -19.83 5.96
CA ALA A 116 -3.35 -20.32 5.64
C ALA A 116 -4.10 -19.35 4.71
N TRP A 117 -3.94 -18.04 4.89
CA TRP A 117 -4.52 -17.02 4.01
C TRP A 117 -3.81 -16.95 2.66
N MET A 118 -2.48 -17.02 2.63
CA MET A 118 -1.70 -17.00 1.38
C MET A 118 -2.08 -18.16 0.47
N SER A 119 -2.33 -19.35 1.03
CA SER A 119 -2.73 -20.54 0.26
C SER A 119 -4.04 -20.36 -0.53
N ARG A 120 -4.94 -19.48 -0.06
CA ARG A 120 -6.25 -19.20 -0.68
C ARG A 120 -6.19 -18.17 -1.80
N ALA A 121 -5.05 -17.51 -2.00
CA ALA A 121 -4.89 -16.40 -2.93
C ALA A 121 -3.94 -16.74 -4.08
N ASP A 122 -4.14 -16.08 -5.21
CA ASP A 122 -3.23 -16.15 -6.36
C ASP A 122 -2.31 -14.91 -6.41
N ILE A 123 -2.79 -13.78 -5.88
CA ILE A 123 -2.03 -12.54 -5.70
C ILE A 123 -2.39 -11.86 -4.38
N VAL A 124 -1.42 -11.19 -3.77
CA VAL A 124 -1.53 -10.55 -2.46
C VAL A 124 -1.33 -9.04 -2.59
N ILE A 125 -2.15 -8.26 -1.89
CA ILE A 125 -2.07 -6.81 -1.83
C ILE A 125 -2.01 -6.40 -0.37
N PRO A 126 -0.79 -6.24 0.20
CA PRO A 126 -0.62 -5.66 1.53
C PRO A 126 -1.04 -4.18 1.50
N ALA A 127 -2.08 -3.85 2.26
CA ALA A 127 -2.72 -2.54 2.31
C ALA A 127 -3.02 -2.10 3.76
N VAL A 128 -2.15 -2.47 4.69
CA VAL A 128 -2.16 -2.02 6.09
C VAL A 128 -1.27 -0.79 6.28
N ASP A 129 -1.64 0.08 7.21
CA ASP A 129 -0.81 1.23 7.62
C ASP A 129 0.29 0.85 8.63
N ASP A 130 0.34 -0.42 9.07
CA ASP A 130 1.42 -0.98 9.88
C ASP A 130 2.54 -1.53 8.98
N LEU A 131 3.68 -0.82 8.95
CA LEU A 131 4.86 -1.22 8.18
C LEU A 131 5.40 -2.59 8.62
N ALA A 132 5.43 -2.90 9.91
CA ALA A 132 5.96 -4.17 10.41
C ALA A 132 5.07 -5.33 9.93
N TYR A 133 3.75 -5.16 9.99
CA TYR A 133 2.81 -6.16 9.51
C TYR A 133 2.83 -6.27 7.97
N SER A 134 3.01 -5.16 7.25
CA SER A 134 3.20 -5.17 5.79
C SER A 134 4.42 -6.01 5.39
N VAL A 135 5.56 -5.84 6.08
CA VAL A 135 6.77 -6.67 5.85
C VAL A 135 6.46 -8.15 6.04
N LEU A 136 5.72 -8.53 7.09
CA LEU A 136 5.31 -9.92 7.27
C LEU A 136 4.44 -10.45 6.13
N LEU A 137 3.51 -9.65 5.61
CA LEU A 137 2.67 -10.05 4.48
C LEU A 137 3.51 -10.30 3.22
N PHE A 138 4.52 -9.46 2.95
CA PHE A 138 5.46 -9.70 1.84
C PHE A 138 6.30 -10.96 2.06
N ARG A 139 6.77 -11.21 3.29
CA ARG A 139 7.50 -12.44 3.64
C ARG A 139 6.63 -13.69 3.45
N ALA A 140 5.43 -13.69 4.01
CA ALA A 140 4.49 -14.81 3.92
C ALA A 140 4.08 -15.06 2.46
N ALA A 141 3.79 -14.02 1.68
CA ALA A 141 3.51 -14.15 0.26
C ALA A 141 4.68 -14.84 -0.46
N ARG A 142 5.91 -14.38 -0.23
CA ARG A 142 7.12 -14.94 -0.83
C ARG A 142 7.34 -16.41 -0.46
N GLN A 143 7.23 -16.75 0.82
CA GLN A 143 7.39 -18.11 1.34
C GLN A 143 6.38 -19.08 0.71
N ASN A 144 5.17 -18.59 0.41
CA ASN A 144 4.11 -19.36 -0.24
C ASN A 144 4.14 -19.28 -1.78
N GLY A 145 5.21 -18.76 -2.37
CA GLY A 145 5.35 -18.61 -3.83
C GLY A 145 4.35 -17.65 -4.46
N LYS A 146 3.78 -16.72 -3.68
CA LYS A 146 2.78 -15.73 -4.12
C LYS A 146 3.45 -14.43 -4.54
N THR A 147 2.87 -13.79 -5.54
CA THR A 147 3.25 -12.43 -5.93
C THR A 147 2.52 -11.42 -5.05
N ALA A 148 3.21 -10.39 -4.59
CA ALA A 148 2.66 -9.31 -3.81
C ALA A 148 2.82 -7.96 -4.54
N VAL A 149 1.84 -7.06 -4.41
CA VAL A 149 1.86 -5.73 -5.02
C VAL A 149 2.00 -4.67 -3.96
N LEU A 150 3.11 -3.93 -3.98
CA LEU A 150 3.32 -2.76 -3.14
C LEU A 150 2.62 -1.56 -3.76
N CYS A 151 1.86 -0.85 -2.94
CA CYS A 151 1.33 0.47 -3.26
C CYS A 151 1.43 1.34 -2.01
N MET A 152 2.29 2.36 -2.06
CA MET A 152 2.62 3.17 -0.89
C MET A 152 2.63 4.67 -1.24
N PRO A 153 1.46 5.33 -1.20
CA PRO A 153 1.33 6.78 -1.34
C PRO A 153 1.58 7.50 -0.01
N SER A 154 2.19 8.69 -0.07
CA SER A 154 2.41 9.57 1.09
C SER A 154 2.57 11.02 0.63
N GLY A 155 1.69 11.91 1.08
CA GLY A 155 1.65 13.29 0.60
C GLY A 155 1.52 13.35 -0.93
N VAL A 156 2.45 14.03 -1.59
CA VAL A 156 2.54 14.14 -3.06
C VAL A 156 3.46 13.13 -3.73
N MET A 157 3.93 12.12 -3.01
CA MET A 157 4.77 11.05 -3.56
C MET A 157 4.17 9.67 -3.36
N GLY A 158 4.77 8.68 -4.02
CA GLY A 158 4.44 7.29 -3.77
C GLY A 158 5.29 6.31 -4.56
N TRP A 159 5.25 5.05 -4.15
CA TRP A 159 5.91 3.95 -4.84
C TRP A 159 4.93 2.82 -5.14
N VAL A 160 5.03 2.28 -6.35
CA VAL A 160 4.31 1.07 -6.76
C VAL A 160 5.28 0.09 -7.39
N SER A 161 5.28 -1.16 -6.93
CA SER A 161 6.14 -2.21 -7.47
C SER A 161 5.57 -3.59 -7.20
N VAL A 162 5.91 -4.53 -8.07
CA VAL A 162 5.55 -5.94 -7.94
C VAL A 162 6.70 -6.71 -7.32
N PHE A 163 6.40 -7.52 -6.31
CA PHE A 163 7.35 -8.40 -5.63
C PHE A 163 6.97 -9.85 -5.94
N THR A 164 7.81 -10.55 -6.71
CA THR A 164 7.65 -11.97 -7.02
C THR A 164 8.53 -12.81 -6.08
N PRO A 165 8.35 -14.15 -6.02
CA PRO A 165 9.23 -15.02 -5.24
C PRO A 165 10.73 -14.90 -5.58
N GLU A 166 11.05 -14.49 -6.80
CA GLU A 166 12.41 -14.35 -7.34
C GLU A 166 12.94 -12.89 -7.32
N SER A 167 12.10 -11.89 -7.03
CA SER A 167 12.52 -10.48 -7.05
C SER A 167 13.38 -10.12 -5.84
N ARG A 168 13.97 -8.91 -5.77
CA ARG A 168 14.49 -8.43 -4.47
C ARG A 168 13.37 -8.41 -3.41
N THR A 169 13.73 -8.54 -2.14
CA THR A 169 12.79 -8.46 -1.02
C THR A 169 12.35 -7.01 -0.77
N LEU A 170 11.24 -6.81 -0.05
CA LEU A 170 10.83 -5.47 0.37
C LEU A 170 11.90 -4.85 1.26
N GLU A 171 12.44 -5.67 2.16
CA GLU A 171 13.47 -5.33 3.12
C GLU A 171 14.75 -4.89 2.43
N ASP A 172 15.17 -5.58 1.39
CA ASP A 172 16.27 -5.17 0.51
C ASP A 172 16.01 -3.82 -0.15
N CYS A 173 14.81 -3.61 -0.71
CA CYS A 173 14.47 -2.38 -1.42
C CYS A 173 14.39 -1.17 -0.49
N PHE A 174 13.94 -1.36 0.75
CA PHE A 174 13.76 -0.29 1.73
C PHE A 174 14.87 -0.22 2.77
N GLY A 175 15.82 -1.15 2.76
CA GLY A 175 16.87 -1.26 3.78
C GLY A 175 16.32 -1.58 5.17
N ILE A 176 15.24 -2.37 5.27
CA ILE A 176 14.61 -2.78 6.53
C ILE A 176 15.46 -3.90 7.16
N PRO A 177 15.73 -3.89 8.48
CA PRO A 177 16.47 -4.95 9.13
C PRO A 177 15.65 -6.23 9.18
N ASP A 178 16.33 -7.38 9.15
CA ASP A 178 15.70 -8.68 9.29
C ASP A 178 15.35 -8.96 10.76
N LEU A 179 14.22 -8.42 11.20
CA LEU A 179 13.66 -8.60 12.53
C LEU A 179 12.31 -9.31 12.43
N ASP A 180 11.87 -9.95 13.51
CA ASP A 180 10.51 -10.47 13.64
C ASP A 180 9.49 -9.34 13.81
N TYR A 181 8.20 -9.70 13.95
CA TYR A 181 7.14 -8.69 14.05
C TYR A 181 7.29 -7.77 15.26
N GLU A 182 7.61 -8.34 16.43
CA GLU A 182 7.80 -7.58 17.66
C GLU A 182 9.00 -6.65 17.54
N GLY A 183 10.14 -7.16 17.06
CA GLY A 183 11.33 -6.37 16.82
C GLY A 183 11.09 -5.24 15.82
N LEU A 184 10.43 -5.50 14.69
CA LEU A 184 10.08 -4.45 13.73
C LEU A 184 9.15 -3.40 14.35
N THR A 185 8.15 -3.84 15.12
CA THR A 185 7.18 -2.94 15.78
C THR A 185 7.86 -2.02 16.78
N ASP A 186 8.77 -2.59 17.58
CA ASP A 186 9.55 -1.84 18.56
C ASP A 186 10.35 -0.73 17.90
N VAL A 187 10.99 -1.01 16.75
CA VAL A 187 11.81 0.02 16.10
C VAL A 187 10.95 1.03 15.33
N VAL A 188 9.92 0.59 14.60
CA VAL A 188 9.06 1.47 13.78
C VAL A 188 8.32 2.51 14.64
N ARG A 189 8.02 2.19 15.90
CA ARG A 189 7.34 3.12 16.82
C ARG A 189 8.27 4.14 17.45
N THR A 190 9.59 3.99 17.34
CA THR A 190 10.54 4.95 17.92
C THR A 190 10.44 6.31 17.24
N PRO A 191 10.55 7.42 17.99
CA PRO A 191 10.66 8.76 17.41
C PRO A 191 11.80 8.84 16.40
N GLU A 192 12.93 8.16 16.65
CA GLU A 192 14.10 8.23 15.79
C GLU A 192 13.89 7.58 14.43
N PHE A 193 13.15 6.47 14.37
CA PHE A 193 12.73 5.90 13.09
C PHE A 193 11.83 6.87 12.32
N LYS A 194 10.81 7.43 12.99
CA LYS A 194 9.92 8.43 12.37
C LYS A 194 10.70 9.66 11.88
N CYS A 195 11.69 10.12 12.65
CA CYS A 195 12.59 11.21 12.29
C CYS A 195 13.41 10.92 11.02
N ALA A 196 13.81 9.66 10.83
CA ALA A 196 14.53 9.21 9.64
C ALA A 196 13.65 9.14 8.38
N GLN A 197 12.34 9.38 8.48
CA GLN A 197 11.41 9.45 7.34
C GLN A 197 11.36 10.84 6.69
N TYR A 198 12.49 11.53 6.64
CA TYR A 198 12.61 12.90 6.09
C TYR A 198 12.16 13.03 4.64
N HIS A 199 12.10 11.94 3.89
CA HIS A 199 11.53 11.91 2.54
C HIS A 199 10.08 12.44 2.49
N TYR A 200 9.32 12.35 3.58
CA TYR A 200 7.99 12.97 3.67
C TYR A 200 8.03 14.49 3.48
N ILE A 201 9.05 15.19 3.97
CA ILE A 201 9.20 16.63 3.79
C ILE A 201 10.04 17.00 2.56
N THR A 202 11.02 16.16 2.16
CA THR A 202 11.89 16.49 1.03
C THR A 202 11.27 16.21 -0.33
N THR A 203 10.46 15.15 -0.43
CA THR A 203 9.82 14.71 -1.69
C THR A 203 8.32 14.52 -1.55
N GLY A 204 7.83 14.22 -0.34
CA GLY A 204 6.41 14.02 -0.09
C GLY A 204 5.59 15.30 0.04
N GLY A 205 6.23 16.47 0.00
CA GLY A 205 5.53 17.77 0.07
C GLY A 205 4.82 18.03 1.40
N TRP A 206 5.20 17.32 2.47
CA TRP A 206 4.58 17.53 3.77
C TRP A 206 5.02 18.87 4.37
N ARG A 207 4.07 19.56 5.01
CA ARG A 207 4.41 20.70 5.87
C ARG A 207 5.22 20.26 7.07
N MET A 208 6.19 21.07 7.47
CA MET A 208 7.11 20.77 8.55
C MET A 208 6.41 20.68 9.91
N ASP A 209 5.33 21.44 10.13
CA ASP A 209 4.52 21.34 11.34
C ASP A 209 3.78 19.99 11.42
N TRP A 210 3.14 19.55 10.34
CA TRP A 210 2.52 18.22 10.28
C TRP A 210 3.54 17.11 10.51
N TYR A 211 4.72 17.21 9.89
CA TYR A 211 5.79 16.22 10.08
C TYR A 211 6.27 16.14 11.54
N ARG A 212 6.33 17.26 12.27
CA ARG A 212 6.68 17.28 13.70
C ARG A 212 5.63 16.59 14.56
N GLU A 213 4.35 16.86 14.31
CA GLU A 213 3.24 16.22 15.02
C GLU A 213 3.19 14.71 14.72
N TYR A 214 3.40 14.31 13.46
CA TYR A 214 3.55 12.90 13.07
C TYR A 214 4.71 12.21 13.80
N PHE A 215 5.87 12.86 13.85
CA PHE A 215 7.04 12.38 14.59
C PHE A 215 6.73 12.12 16.07
N ARG A 216 5.90 12.95 16.70
CA ARG A 216 5.44 12.77 18.10
C ARG A 216 4.32 11.75 18.27
N GLY A 217 3.75 11.26 17.16
CA GLY A 217 2.58 10.38 17.19
C GLY A 217 1.25 11.10 17.42
N GLU A 218 1.21 12.42 17.22
CA GLU A 218 0.03 13.27 17.39
C GLU A 218 -0.83 13.33 16.12
N ARG A 219 -0.24 12.98 14.96
CA ARG A 219 -0.91 12.96 13.65
C ARG A 219 -0.62 11.67 12.87
N PRO A 220 -1.55 11.23 12.00
CA PRO A 220 -1.31 10.14 11.07
C PRO A 220 -0.46 10.59 9.86
N LEU A 221 -0.22 9.66 8.94
CA LEU A 221 0.42 9.97 7.66
C LEU A 221 -0.39 11.01 6.88
N ALA A 222 0.26 12.07 6.39
CA ALA A 222 -0.38 13.04 5.51
C ALA A 222 -0.59 12.42 4.12
N GLN A 223 -1.81 12.51 3.59
CA GLN A 223 -2.18 11.95 2.30
C GLN A 223 -3.21 12.84 1.60
N ILE A 224 -3.17 12.85 0.27
CA ILE A 224 -4.20 13.47 -0.57
C ILE A 224 -4.81 12.42 -1.50
N CYS A 225 -6.11 12.58 -1.78
CA CYS A 225 -6.89 11.65 -2.60
C CYS A 225 -6.23 11.34 -3.96
N ALA A 226 -5.81 12.40 -4.68
CA ALA A 226 -5.30 12.27 -6.03
C ALA A 226 -4.09 11.33 -6.12
N VAL A 227 -3.16 11.44 -5.17
CA VAL A 227 -1.93 10.63 -5.15
C VAL A 227 -2.22 9.21 -4.69
N ALA A 228 -3.10 9.04 -3.69
CA ALA A 228 -3.53 7.72 -3.25
C ALA A 228 -4.20 6.95 -4.40
N TRP A 229 -5.10 7.59 -5.14
CA TRP A 229 -5.81 6.97 -6.26
C TRP A 229 -4.94 6.77 -7.48
N LEU A 230 -3.99 7.67 -7.76
CA LEU A 230 -2.99 7.49 -8.80
C LEU A 230 -2.10 6.27 -8.52
N ALA A 231 -1.59 6.16 -7.29
CA ALA A 231 -0.80 5.00 -6.87
C ALA A 231 -1.62 3.71 -6.96
N ALA A 232 -2.88 3.72 -6.50
CA ALA A 232 -3.77 2.58 -6.62
C ALA A 232 -4.05 2.20 -8.09
N SER A 233 -4.19 3.18 -8.97
CA SER A 233 -4.40 2.97 -10.41
C SER A 233 -3.20 2.30 -11.08
N LEU A 234 -1.98 2.74 -10.76
CA LEU A 234 -0.75 2.10 -11.23
C LEU A 234 -0.65 0.66 -10.68
N ALA A 235 -0.97 0.45 -9.40
CA ALA A 235 -0.91 -0.87 -8.78
C ALA A 235 -1.97 -1.83 -9.35
N ALA A 236 -3.18 -1.34 -9.64
CA ALA A 236 -4.22 -2.09 -10.33
C ALA A 236 -3.78 -2.46 -11.76
N LEU A 237 -3.14 -1.54 -12.49
CA LEU A 237 -2.60 -1.81 -13.82
C LEU A 237 -1.53 -2.92 -13.78
N GLU A 238 -0.60 -2.88 -12.83
CA GLU A 238 0.40 -3.94 -12.66
C GLU A 238 -0.24 -5.27 -12.28
N THR A 239 -1.22 -5.25 -11.38
CA THR A 239 -2.02 -6.41 -10.99
C THR A 239 -2.70 -7.05 -12.22
N LEU A 240 -3.39 -6.25 -13.04
CA LEU A 240 -4.06 -6.74 -14.25
C LEU A 240 -3.08 -7.38 -15.23
N LYS A 241 -1.88 -6.82 -15.39
CA LYS A 241 -0.84 -7.44 -16.22
C LYS A 241 -0.41 -8.81 -15.69
N ILE A 242 -0.20 -8.94 -14.38
CA ILE A 242 0.18 -10.21 -13.74
C ILE A 242 -0.91 -11.26 -13.96
N VAL A 243 -2.16 -10.95 -13.59
CA VAL A 243 -3.24 -11.94 -13.55
C VAL A 243 -3.69 -12.36 -14.95
N SER A 244 -3.64 -11.44 -15.92
CA SER A 244 -3.85 -11.75 -17.35
C SER A 244 -2.66 -12.45 -18.02
N GLY A 245 -1.49 -12.48 -17.38
CA GLY A 245 -0.25 -13.02 -17.96
C GLY A 245 0.44 -12.10 -18.97
N LYS A 246 0.06 -10.82 -19.04
CA LYS A 246 0.73 -9.84 -19.90
C LYS A 246 2.06 -9.38 -19.32
N ARG A 247 3.00 -9.06 -20.22
CA ARG A 247 4.33 -8.52 -19.91
C ARG A 247 4.62 -7.30 -20.80
N PRO A 248 5.54 -6.40 -20.39
CA PRO A 248 6.24 -6.38 -19.10
C PRO A 248 5.40 -5.75 -17.97
N PHE A 249 5.60 -6.24 -16.75
CA PHE A 249 5.16 -5.59 -15.51
C PHE A 249 6.36 -5.08 -14.70
N VAL A 250 6.12 -4.11 -13.82
CA VAL A 250 7.17 -3.39 -13.09
C VAL A 250 7.53 -4.15 -11.81
N CYS A 251 8.51 -5.04 -11.94
CA CYS A 251 9.00 -5.89 -10.86
C CYS A 251 10.16 -5.24 -10.09
N ALA A 252 10.17 -5.38 -8.77
CA ALA A 252 11.26 -4.96 -7.90
C ALA A 252 12.61 -5.53 -8.41
N PRO A 253 13.68 -4.72 -8.43
CA PRO A 253 13.81 -3.41 -7.79
C PRO A 253 13.29 -2.23 -8.62
N ARG A 254 12.67 -2.45 -9.79
CA ARG A 254 12.03 -1.37 -10.55
C ARG A 254 10.71 -1.00 -9.88
N CYS A 255 10.37 0.29 -9.91
CA CYS A 255 9.12 0.79 -9.35
C CYS A 255 8.60 1.95 -10.18
N TRP A 256 7.29 2.16 -10.16
CA TRP A 256 6.73 3.47 -10.42
C TRP A 256 7.07 4.37 -9.23
N SER A 257 7.60 5.55 -9.54
CA SER A 257 7.82 6.63 -8.58
C SER A 257 6.85 7.75 -8.94
N ILE A 258 6.04 8.14 -7.97
CA ILE A 258 5.20 9.34 -8.03
C ILE A 258 5.93 10.43 -7.25
N GLN A 259 6.06 11.60 -7.85
CA GLN A 259 6.58 12.83 -7.26
C GLN A 259 5.64 13.98 -7.64
N GLU A 260 5.80 15.14 -7.01
CA GLU A 260 4.89 16.29 -7.14
C GLU A 260 4.52 16.65 -8.58
N ALA A 261 5.50 16.61 -9.50
CA ALA A 261 5.33 17.00 -10.90
C ALA A 261 5.57 15.86 -11.91
N GLU A 262 5.84 14.63 -11.45
CA GLU A 262 6.26 13.54 -12.33
C GLU A 262 5.81 12.16 -11.84
N VAL A 263 5.40 11.32 -12.80
CA VAL A 263 5.25 9.87 -12.61
C VAL A 263 6.21 9.16 -13.55
N SER A 264 7.16 8.41 -13.02
CA SER A 264 8.18 7.75 -13.84
C SER A 264 8.60 6.38 -13.35
N LEU A 265 9.21 5.60 -14.25
CA LEU A 265 9.78 4.30 -13.95
C LEU A 265 11.21 4.46 -13.46
N THR A 266 11.45 4.11 -12.20
CA THR A 266 12.76 4.21 -11.57
C THR A 266 13.15 2.87 -10.94
N ARG A 267 14.19 2.88 -10.10
CA ARG A 267 14.58 1.75 -9.25
C ARG A 267 14.68 2.22 -7.81
N PHE A 268 14.35 1.35 -6.87
CA PHE A 268 14.65 1.60 -5.45
C PHE A 268 16.16 1.87 -5.29
N SER A 269 16.50 3.01 -4.68
CA SER A 269 17.87 3.50 -4.60
C SER A 269 18.72 2.65 -3.66
N ARG A 270 19.83 2.08 -4.17
CA ARG A 270 20.82 1.36 -3.36
C ARG A 270 21.50 2.28 -2.33
N LEU A 271 21.65 3.56 -2.64
CA LEU A 271 22.19 4.54 -1.69
C LEU A 271 21.20 4.77 -0.55
N ALA A 272 19.91 4.90 -0.86
CA ALA A 272 18.87 5.04 0.17
C ALA A 272 18.73 3.76 1.01
N GLU A 273 18.84 2.58 0.40
CA GLU A 273 18.92 1.29 1.10
C GLU A 273 20.08 1.28 2.11
N TYR A 274 21.30 1.58 1.66
CA TYR A 274 22.49 1.60 2.54
C TYR A 274 22.35 2.62 3.66
N HIS A 275 21.89 3.83 3.33
CA HIS A 275 21.66 4.88 4.29
C HIS A 275 20.63 4.47 5.36
N ARG A 276 19.52 3.81 4.94
CA ARG A 276 18.52 3.30 5.89
C ARG A 276 19.08 2.17 6.74
N LYS A 277 19.80 1.20 6.18
CA LYS A 277 20.49 0.13 6.93
C LYS A 277 21.44 0.71 7.99
N LEU A 278 22.21 1.73 7.64
CA LEU A 278 23.06 2.47 8.58
C LEU A 278 22.23 3.19 9.65
N GLY A 279 21.13 3.85 9.24
CA GLY A 279 20.18 4.46 10.15
C GLY A 279 19.64 3.46 11.17
N TRP A 280 19.21 2.28 10.76
CA TRP A 280 18.74 1.23 11.67
C TRP A 280 19.80 0.78 12.67
N LEU A 281 21.06 0.66 12.24
CA LEU A 281 22.18 0.33 13.15
C LEU A 281 22.41 1.44 14.20
N ILE A 282 22.26 2.71 13.81
CA ILE A 282 22.49 3.87 14.68
C ILE A 282 21.30 4.14 15.61
N PHE A 283 20.07 4.02 15.11
CA PHE A 283 18.85 4.40 15.85
C PHE A 283 18.14 3.21 16.52
N GLY A 284 18.27 2.00 15.97
CA GLY A 284 17.58 0.79 16.44
C GLY A 284 18.41 -0.13 17.35
N GLY A 285 19.72 0.08 17.46
CA GLY A 285 20.62 -0.79 18.24
C GLY A 285 20.97 -0.25 19.63
N ARG A 286 21.13 -1.14 20.64
CA ARG A 286 21.65 -0.76 21.98
C ARG A 286 23.00 -0.01 21.92
N ARG A 287 23.82 -0.29 20.91
CA ARG A 287 25.12 0.36 20.65
C ARG A 287 25.04 1.72 19.98
N GLY A 288 23.91 2.07 19.36
CA GLY A 288 23.72 3.32 18.61
C GLY A 288 23.22 4.51 19.45
N ARG A 289 22.64 4.24 20.63
CA ARG A 289 22.17 5.27 21.58
C ARG A 289 23.20 6.36 21.94
N PRO A 290 24.51 6.06 22.13
CA PRO A 290 25.52 7.11 22.37
C PRO A 290 25.69 8.08 21.18
N LEU A 291 25.44 7.63 19.95
CA LEU A 291 25.54 8.44 18.73
C LEU A 291 24.34 9.38 18.53
N HIS A 292 23.22 9.17 19.26
CA HIS A 292 22.01 10.04 19.15
C HIS A 292 22.30 11.50 19.48
N ARG A 293 23.20 11.78 20.43
CA ARG A 293 23.49 13.18 20.83
C ARG A 293 24.04 14.00 19.66
N TRP A 294 24.88 13.40 18.83
CA TRP A 294 25.47 14.08 17.66
C TRP A 294 24.49 14.20 16.50
N THR A 295 23.62 13.19 16.29
CA THR A 295 22.58 13.26 15.25
C THR A 295 21.50 14.29 15.58
N GLY A 296 21.21 14.55 16.86
CA GLY A 296 20.27 15.59 17.29
C GLY A 296 20.62 17.00 16.78
N LEU A 297 21.90 17.38 16.78
CA LEU A 297 22.36 18.67 16.23
C LEU A 297 22.14 18.76 14.72
N PHE A 298 22.48 17.69 13.99
CA PHE A 298 22.25 17.60 12.55
C PHE A 298 20.76 17.73 12.21
N TRP A 299 19.90 16.92 12.84
CA TRP A 299 18.46 16.94 12.61
C TRP A 299 17.84 18.28 12.98
N SER A 300 18.29 18.92 14.07
CA SER A 300 17.83 20.24 14.47
C SER A 300 18.13 21.31 13.40
N ARG A 301 19.34 21.29 12.83
CA ARG A 301 19.71 22.20 11.73
C ARG A 301 18.94 21.88 10.45
N PHE A 302 18.80 20.60 10.12
CA PHE A 302 18.07 20.13 8.94
C PHE A 302 16.59 20.54 8.98
N PHE A 303 15.90 20.32 10.10
CA PHE A 303 14.50 20.72 10.25
C PHE A 303 14.30 22.23 10.31
N ARG A 304 15.26 22.99 10.84
CA ARG A 304 15.22 24.46 10.79
C ARG A 304 15.33 24.97 9.35
N TYR A 305 16.27 24.43 8.58
CA TYR A 305 16.42 24.76 7.16
C TYR A 305 15.13 24.52 6.37
N TRP A 306 14.48 23.36 6.56
CA TRP A 306 13.22 23.05 5.87
C TRP A 306 12.07 23.95 6.29
N GLN A 307 11.97 24.28 7.59
CA GLN A 307 10.97 25.22 8.07
C GLN A 307 11.16 26.63 7.46
N GLU A 308 12.40 27.12 7.38
CA GLU A 308 12.70 28.40 6.76
C GLU A 308 12.43 28.41 5.26
N ARG A 309 12.72 27.30 4.57
CA ARG A 309 12.43 27.15 3.14
C ARG A 309 10.92 27.21 2.86
N GLN A 310 10.10 26.50 3.65
CA GLN A 310 8.64 26.54 3.50
C GLN A 310 8.07 27.94 3.77
N ARG A 311 8.56 28.65 4.80
CA ARG A 311 8.16 30.02 5.08
C ARG A 311 8.51 31.02 3.97
N ARG A 312 9.49 30.71 3.11
CA ARG A 312 9.85 31.56 1.95
C ARG A 312 8.99 31.28 0.72
N SER A 313 8.29 30.15 0.68
CA SER A 313 7.42 29.75 -0.42
C SER A 313 5.93 30.03 -0.17
N GLU A 314 5.57 30.37 1.07
CA GLU A 314 4.25 30.90 1.48
C GLU A 314 4.20 32.42 1.31
#